data_AF-A0A484C7B0-F1
#
_entry.id   AF-A0A484C7B0-F1
#
_cell.length_a   1.000
_cell.length_b   1.000
_cell.length_c   1.000
_cell.angle_alpha   90.00
_cell.angle_beta   90.00
_cell.angle_gamma   90.00
#
_symmetry.space_group_name_H-M   'P 1'
#
loop_
_entity.id
_entity.type
_entity.pdbx_description
1 polymer ?
#
loop_
_entity_poly.entity_id
_entity_poly.type
_entity_poly.pdbx_seq_one_letter_code
_entity_poly.pdbx_strand_id
1 'polypeptide(L)'
;MQVVGVVEGISCPCDQLVLMTCCEDRQVYAYDGEKLHLVASNLQQLRDEGIKYPGSKTYYNGEAFKDMTEEDWDKVNKRLDQEHHKLVMSKKTEFLKNLKTIQQNLGKPEILQEQNEKSTEASQAGTENPMSQQNLAQSLQSFF
;
A
#
# COMPACT_ATOMS: atom_id res chain seq x y z
N MET A 1 -7.20 19.99 -5.85
CA MET A 1 -6.45 21.21 -6.21
C MET A 1 -7.34 22.14 -7.01
N GLN A 2 -7.44 23.40 -6.59
CA GLN A 2 -8.18 24.45 -7.28
C GLN A 2 -7.21 25.56 -7.68
N VAL A 3 -7.26 26.01 -8.93
CA VAL A 3 -6.45 27.13 -9.41
C VAL A 3 -7.07 28.44 -8.94
N VAL A 4 -6.27 29.27 -8.29
CA VAL A 4 -6.67 30.60 -7.79
C VAL A 4 -6.37 31.68 -8.81
N GLY A 5 -5.23 31.57 -9.51
CA GLY A 5 -4.84 32.54 -10.53
C GLY A 5 -3.41 32.33 -11.03
N VAL A 6 -3.00 33.20 -11.94
CA VAL A 6 -1.63 33.26 -12.45
C VAL A 6 -0.99 34.56 -11.96
N VAL A 7 0.27 34.47 -11.56
CA VAL A 7 1.06 35.61 -11.09
C VAL A 7 2.21 35.83 -12.05
N GLU A 8 2.39 37.09 -12.43
CA GLU A 8 3.46 37.57 -13.31
C GLU A 8 4.40 38.50 -12.54
N GLY A 9 5.63 38.65 -13.01
CA GLY A 9 6.61 39.58 -12.43
C GLY A 9 7.43 39.03 -11.25
N ILE A 10 7.37 37.71 -11.00
CA ILE A 10 8.28 37.02 -10.08
C ILE A 10 9.45 36.47 -10.90
N SER A 11 10.68 36.58 -10.39
CA SER A 11 11.87 36.01 -11.01
C SER A 11 11.91 34.48 -10.84
N CYS A 12 11.03 33.77 -11.53
CA CYS A 12 11.03 32.31 -11.61
C CYS A 12 11.47 31.83 -13.01
N PRO A 13 11.83 30.55 -13.19
CA PRO A 13 12.31 30.02 -14.47
C PRO A 13 11.32 30.20 -15.62
N CYS A 14 10.03 30.27 -15.29
CA CYS A 14 8.96 30.68 -16.20
C CYS A 14 8.45 32.07 -15.82
N ASP A 15 8.05 32.88 -16.79
CA ASP A 15 7.51 34.24 -16.55
C ASP A 15 6.15 34.25 -15.82
N GLN A 16 5.51 33.08 -15.70
CA GLN A 16 4.18 32.89 -15.12
C GLN A 16 4.21 31.80 -14.04
N LEU A 17 3.64 32.12 -12.87
CA LEU A 17 3.51 31.21 -11.74
C LEU A 17 2.02 30.92 -11.48
N VAL A 18 1.61 29.66 -11.53
CA VAL A 18 0.21 29.29 -11.30
C VAL A 18 -0.02 29.04 -9.81
N LEU A 19 -0.86 29.86 -9.19
CA LEU A 19 -1.27 29.68 -7.79
C LEU A 19 -2.46 28.72 -7.69
N MET A 20 -2.33 27.77 -6.78
CA MET A 20 -3.32 26.74 -6.51
C MET A 20 -3.53 26.59 -5.00
N THR A 21 -4.72 26.15 -4.61
CA THR A 21 -5.04 25.78 -3.24
C THR A 21 -5.55 24.34 -3.19
N CYS A 22 -5.30 23.69 -2.06
CA CYS A 22 -5.83 22.37 -1.75
C CYS A 22 -6.99 22.53 -0.75
N CYS A 23 -8.09 21.82 -0.98
CA CYS A 23 -9.32 22.03 -0.20
C CYS A 23 -9.18 21.44 1.21
N GLU A 24 -8.35 20.41 1.34
CA GLU A 24 -8.13 19.62 2.53
C GLU A 24 -7.27 20.35 3.57
N ASP A 25 -6.18 21.01 3.13
CA ASP A 25 -5.21 21.66 4.03
C ASP A 25 -5.25 23.20 3.96
N ARG A 26 -5.99 23.77 3.00
CA ARG A 26 -6.08 25.22 2.72
C ARG A 26 -4.74 25.90 2.47
N GLN A 27 -3.69 25.13 2.15
CA GLN A 27 -2.37 25.64 1.82
C GLN A 27 -2.36 26.23 0.42
N VAL A 28 -1.40 27.12 0.18
CA VAL A 28 -1.21 27.78 -1.10
C VAL A 28 0.05 27.24 -1.75
N TYR A 29 -0.14 26.69 -2.94
CA TYR A 29 0.91 26.14 -3.77
C TYR A 29 1.10 27.01 -5.01
N ALA A 30 2.33 27.03 -5.52
CA ALA A 30 2.70 27.75 -6.71
C ALA A 30 3.47 26.84 -7.66
N TYR A 31 3.00 26.73 -8.89
CA TYR A 31 3.60 25.88 -9.92
C TYR A 31 4.37 26.73 -10.92
N ASP A 32 5.66 26.46 -11.08
CA ASP A 32 6.60 27.23 -11.90
C ASP A 32 6.84 26.61 -13.29
N GLY A 33 6.05 25.61 -13.70
CA GLY A 33 6.22 24.87 -14.95
C GLY A 33 6.99 23.55 -14.81
N GLU A 34 7.75 23.37 -13.73
CA GLU A 34 8.48 22.12 -13.46
C GLU A 34 8.15 21.55 -12.08
N LYS A 35 8.17 22.41 -11.06
CA LYS A 35 8.08 22.06 -9.64
C LYS A 35 6.90 22.78 -9.00
N LEU A 36 6.32 22.13 -8.00
CA LEU A 36 5.26 22.71 -7.18
C LEU A 36 5.86 23.19 -5.85
N HIS A 37 5.65 24.45 -5.49
CA HIS A 37 6.22 25.07 -4.29
C HIS A 37 5.13 25.41 -3.29
N LEU A 38 5.31 25.07 -2.02
CA LEU A 38 4.46 25.54 -0.93
C LEU A 38 4.87 26.97 -0.53
N VAL A 39 4.09 27.95 -0.98
CA VAL A 39 4.43 29.39 -0.85
C VAL A 39 3.77 30.06 0.35
N ALA A 40 2.65 29.52 0.86
CA ALA A 40 2.02 29.98 2.09
C ALA A 40 1.21 28.86 2.75
N SER A 41 1.10 28.88 4.07
CA SER A 41 0.29 27.91 4.81
C SER A 41 -1.22 28.14 4.65
N ASN A 42 -1.62 29.36 4.28
CA ASN A 42 -3.00 29.72 3.95
C ASN A 42 -3.07 31.06 3.18
N LEU A 43 -4.26 31.40 2.68
CA LEU A 43 -4.50 32.64 1.92
C LEU A 43 -4.33 33.93 2.74
N GLN A 44 -4.51 33.88 4.07
CA GLN A 44 -4.31 35.05 4.92
C GLN A 44 -2.82 35.39 5.02
N GLN A 45 -1.97 34.39 5.26
CA GLN A 45 -0.53 34.56 5.23
C GLN A 45 -0.04 35.07 3.88
N LEU A 46 -0.60 34.54 2.77
CA LEU A 46 -0.27 35.02 1.43
C LEU A 46 -0.59 36.51 1.25
N ARG A 47 -1.68 37.00 1.83
CA ARG A 47 -2.06 38.41 1.79
C ARG A 47 -1.11 39.27 2.62
N ASP A 48 -0.77 38.82 3.82
CA ASP A 48 -0.01 39.62 4.78
C ASP A 48 1.50 39.64 4.47
N GLU A 49 2.05 38.52 4.01
CA GLU A 49 3.49 38.33 3.77
C GLU A 49 3.86 38.29 2.28
N GLY A 50 2.88 38.15 1.39
CA GLY A 50 3.11 37.98 -0.05
C GLY A 50 3.54 36.56 -0.44
N ILE A 51 3.88 36.38 -1.70
CA ILE A 51 4.38 35.09 -2.23
C ILE A 51 5.87 34.97 -1.88
N LYS A 52 6.19 33.95 -1.07
CA LYS A 52 7.58 33.57 -0.83
C LYS A 52 8.03 32.56 -1.88
N TYR A 53 8.93 33.00 -2.76
CA TYR A 53 9.50 32.17 -3.82
C TYR A 53 11.03 32.13 -3.73
N PRO A 54 11.68 30.95 -3.83
CA PRO A 54 11.06 29.61 -3.83
C PRO A 54 10.35 29.29 -2.50
N GLY A 55 9.41 28.35 -2.55
CA GLY A 55 8.59 28.00 -1.39
C GLY A 55 9.36 27.24 -0.30
N SER A 56 8.71 27.05 0.85
CA SER A 56 9.28 26.31 2.01
C SER A 56 9.50 24.82 1.75
N LYS A 57 8.67 24.23 0.87
CA LYS A 57 8.76 22.86 0.39
C LYS A 57 8.55 22.87 -1.11
N THR A 58 9.31 22.02 -1.80
CA THR A 58 9.22 21.86 -3.24
C THR A 58 8.92 20.40 -3.55
N TYR A 59 7.94 20.18 -4.43
CA TYR A 59 7.49 18.88 -4.88
C TYR A 59 7.81 18.72 -6.36
N TYR A 60 8.40 17.57 -6.69
CA TYR A 60 8.83 17.22 -8.04
C TYR A 60 7.74 16.48 -8.79
N ASN A 61 7.68 16.68 -10.11
CA ASN A 61 6.75 15.96 -10.97
C ASN A 61 7.18 14.50 -11.16
N GLY A 62 6.86 13.64 -10.19
CA GLY A 62 7.00 12.17 -10.28
C GLY A 62 8.43 11.62 -10.32
N GLU A 63 9.44 12.43 -10.60
CA GLU A 63 10.83 12.01 -10.65
C GLU A 63 11.47 12.11 -9.26
N ALA A 64 11.27 11.08 -8.43
CA ALA A 64 11.76 11.02 -7.05
C ALA A 64 13.30 11.10 -6.91
N PHE A 65 14.05 11.08 -8.03
CA PHE A 65 15.50 10.95 -8.05
C PHE A 65 16.22 11.86 -9.05
N LYS A 66 15.51 12.79 -9.71
CA LYS A 66 16.12 13.63 -10.77
C LYS A 66 17.31 14.43 -10.25
N ASP A 67 17.18 14.95 -9.04
CA ASP A 67 18.17 15.82 -8.40
C ASP A 67 19.00 15.07 -7.34
N MET A 68 18.88 13.74 -7.25
CA MET A 68 19.62 12.96 -6.25
C MET A 68 21.05 12.72 -6.74
N THR A 69 22.05 13.13 -5.95
CA THR A 69 23.45 12.92 -6.33
C THR A 69 23.87 11.46 -6.15
N GLU A 70 25.02 11.10 -6.72
CA GLU A 70 25.58 9.76 -6.57
C GLU A 70 25.82 9.43 -5.09
N GLU A 71 26.29 10.39 -4.28
CA GLU A 71 26.51 10.22 -2.85
C GLU A 71 25.21 9.96 -2.07
N ASP A 72 24.13 10.65 -2.44
CA ASP A 72 22.81 10.43 -1.84
C ASP A 72 22.26 9.05 -2.19
N TRP A 73 22.44 8.60 -3.44
CA TRP A 73 22.14 7.24 -3.88
C TRP A 73 22.91 6.20 -3.10
N ASP A 74 24.20 6.42 -2.91
CA ASP A 74 25.10 5.52 -2.21
C ASP A 74 24.68 5.31 -0.76
N LYS A 75 24.20 6.39 -0.11
CA LYS A 75 23.65 6.38 1.24
C LYS A 75 22.33 5.61 1.32
N VAL A 76 21.42 5.82 0.35
CA VAL A 76 20.15 5.10 0.28
C VAL A 76 20.42 3.60 0.09
N ASN A 77 21.34 3.23 -0.80
CA ASN A 77 21.68 1.84 -1.07
C ASN A 77 22.26 1.16 0.18
N LYS A 78 23.22 1.81 0.85
CA LYS A 78 23.79 1.30 2.11
C LYS A 78 22.73 1.07 3.19
N ARG A 79 21.74 1.97 3.32
CA ARG A 79 20.64 1.80 4.26
C ARG A 79 19.77 0.59 3.89
N LEU A 80 19.38 0.47 2.62
CA LEU A 80 18.55 -0.63 2.13
C LEU A 80 19.24 -1.98 2.30
N ASP A 81 20.53 -2.07 2.02
CA ASP A 81 21.33 -3.29 2.20
C ASP A 81 21.36 -3.72 3.68
N GLN A 82 21.53 -2.76 4.60
CA GLN A 82 21.53 -3.04 6.04
C GLN A 82 20.16 -3.53 6.54
N GLU A 83 19.08 -2.87 6.12
CA GLU A 83 17.71 -3.27 6.47
C GLU A 83 17.37 -4.65 5.92
N HIS A 84 17.73 -4.91 4.66
CA HIS A 84 17.56 -6.22 4.02
C HIS A 84 18.33 -7.30 4.77
N HIS A 85 19.62 -7.07 5.07
CA HIS A 85 20.45 -8.01 5.80
C HIS A 85 19.86 -8.33 7.18
N LYS A 86 19.44 -7.30 7.91
CA LYS A 86 18.81 -7.46 9.24
C LYS A 86 17.53 -8.29 9.16
N LEU A 87 16.67 -8.02 8.19
CA LEU A 87 15.42 -8.76 7.99
C LEU A 87 15.70 -10.23 7.70
N VAL A 88 16.59 -10.51 6.74
CA VAL A 88 16.97 -11.88 6.36
C VAL A 88 17.54 -12.64 7.56
N MET A 89 18.45 -12.02 8.31
CA MET A 89 19.06 -12.65 9.48
C MET A 89 18.04 -12.91 10.60
N SER A 90 17.08 -12.01 10.80
CA SER A 90 16.01 -12.19 11.80
C SER A 90 15.10 -13.39 11.51
N LYS A 91 14.90 -13.73 10.23
CA LYS A 91 14.01 -14.81 9.79
C LYS A 91 14.72 -16.12 9.48
N LYS A 92 16.04 -16.11 9.33
CA LYS A 92 16.85 -17.28 8.98
C LYS A 92 16.68 -18.45 9.94
N THR A 93 16.67 -18.20 11.24
CA THR A 93 16.58 -19.25 12.27
C THR A 93 15.20 -19.91 12.28
N GLU A 94 14.14 -19.11 12.21
CA GLU A 94 12.74 -19.55 12.11
C GLU A 94 12.54 -20.39 10.84
N PHE A 95 13.03 -19.89 9.71
CA PHE A 95 12.98 -20.60 8.43
C PHE A 95 13.67 -21.96 8.49
N LEU A 96 14.89 -22.03 9.04
CA LEU A 96 15.63 -23.29 9.18
C LEU A 96 14.97 -24.28 10.14
N LYS A 97 14.33 -23.79 11.21
CA LYS A 97 13.55 -24.63 12.12
C LYS A 97 12.38 -25.29 11.39
N ASN A 98 11.61 -24.50 10.64
CA ASN A 98 10.47 -24.99 9.87
C ASN A 98 10.91 -26.03 8.84
N LEU A 99 12.02 -25.79 8.14
CA LEU A 99 12.57 -26.74 7.17
C LEU A 99 12.95 -28.09 7.82
N LYS A 100 13.59 -28.06 9.00
CA LYS A 100 13.92 -29.28 9.75
C LYS A 100 12.68 -30.04 10.19
N THR A 101 11.65 -29.33 10.67
CA THR A 101 10.37 -29.95 11.05
C THR A 101 9.72 -30.65 9.85
N ILE A 102 9.73 -30.02 8.67
CA ILE A 102 9.22 -30.64 7.45
C ILE A 102 10.01 -31.92 7.11
N GLN A 103 11.34 -31.87 7.13
CA GLN A 103 12.16 -33.07 6.87
C GLN A 103 11.89 -34.22 7.83
N GLN A 104 11.72 -33.92 9.12
CA GLN A 104 11.43 -34.95 10.14
C GLN A 104 10.06 -35.58 9.96
N ASN A 105 9.08 -34.81 9.48
CA ASN A 105 7.74 -35.30 9.21
C ASN A 105 7.67 -36.14 7.92
N LEU A 106 8.52 -35.85 6.93
CA LEU A 106 8.65 -36.69 5.72
C LEU A 106 9.36 -38.03 5.98
N GLY A 107 10.09 -38.17 7.10
CA GLY A 107 10.82 -39.38 7.47
C GLY A 107 10.04 -40.39 8.33
N LYS A 108 8.79 -40.10 8.71
CA LYS A 108 7.92 -41.06 9.41
C LYS A 108 6.89 -41.61 8.43
N PRO A 109 6.95 -42.90 8.04
CA PRO A 109 5.76 -43.53 7.48
C PRO A 109 4.70 -43.56 8.57
N GLU A 110 3.54 -42.96 8.31
CA GLU A 110 2.32 -43.18 9.09
C GLU A 110 2.03 -44.68 9.08
N ILE A 111 2.34 -45.37 10.18
CA ILE A 111 1.74 -46.65 10.47
C ILE A 111 0.39 -46.30 11.09
N LEU A 112 -0.65 -46.43 10.26
CA LEU A 112 -2.04 -46.46 10.72
C LEU A 112 -2.16 -47.51 11.82
N GLN A 113 -2.66 -47.11 12.99
CA GLN A 113 -3.28 -48.05 13.90
C GLN A 113 -4.77 -47.78 13.95
N GLU A 114 -5.47 -48.75 13.38
CA GLU A 114 -6.88 -49.07 13.53
C GLU A 114 -7.43 -48.70 14.91
N GLN A 115 -8.38 -47.78 14.91
CA GLN A 115 -9.50 -47.83 15.84
C GLN A 115 -10.78 -47.76 15.02
N ASN A 116 -11.08 -48.84 14.30
CA ASN A 116 -12.42 -49.02 13.74
C ASN A 116 -12.81 -50.51 13.64
N GLU A 117 -12.63 -51.25 14.74
CA GLU A 117 -13.29 -52.54 14.95
C GLU A 117 -13.85 -52.62 16.38
N LYS A 118 -14.78 -51.72 16.73
CA LYS A 118 -15.74 -52.00 17.81
C LYS A 118 -16.97 -51.10 17.73
N SER A 119 -17.77 -51.24 16.67
CA SER A 119 -19.20 -50.84 16.67
C SER A 119 -19.92 -51.24 15.38
N THR A 120 -19.76 -52.50 14.96
CA THR A 120 -20.80 -53.15 14.15
C THR A 120 -21.56 -54.08 15.08
N GLU A 121 -22.64 -53.56 15.67
CA GLU A 121 -23.84 -54.31 16.11
C GLU A 121 -24.77 -53.38 16.89
N ALA A 122 -25.48 -52.52 16.18
CA ALA A 122 -26.87 -52.17 16.49
C ALA A 122 -27.48 -51.38 15.33
N SER A 123 -28.55 -51.93 14.78
CA SER A 123 -29.58 -51.23 14.00
C SER A 123 -29.34 -51.11 12.50
N GLN A 124 -29.42 -52.25 11.81
CA GLN A 124 -30.26 -52.29 10.60
C GLN A 124 -31.74 -52.22 11.03
N ALA A 125 -32.45 -51.18 10.60
CA ALA A 125 -33.89 -51.23 10.36
C ALA A 125 -34.25 -50.12 9.34
N GLY A 126 -35.17 -50.44 8.43
CA GLY A 126 -35.51 -49.67 7.21
C GLY A 126 -35.95 -48.22 7.44
N THR A 127 -36.17 -47.40 6.42
CA THR A 127 -36.91 -47.63 5.17
C THR A 127 -36.69 -46.46 4.19
N GLU A 128 -36.93 -46.74 2.91
CA GLU A 128 -37.11 -45.87 1.72
C GLU A 128 -37.82 -44.52 2.02
N ASN A 129 -37.64 -43.37 1.33
CA ASN A 129 -37.71 -43.05 -0.12
C ASN A 129 -37.29 -41.54 -0.35
N PRO A 130 -37.04 -41.05 -1.59
CA PRO A 130 -36.46 -39.74 -1.92
C PRO A 130 -37.50 -38.68 -2.33
N MET A 131 -37.07 -37.40 -2.46
CA MET A 131 -37.67 -36.22 -3.15
C MET A 131 -37.38 -34.97 -2.30
N SER A 132 -37.03 -33.78 -2.80
CA SER A 132 -37.18 -33.19 -4.13
C SER A 132 -36.09 -32.12 -4.35
N GLN A 133 -35.57 -32.07 -5.57
CA GLN A 133 -34.90 -30.90 -6.11
C GLN A 133 -35.95 -29.83 -6.37
N GLN A 134 -36.10 -28.85 -5.48
CA GLN A 134 -36.88 -27.64 -5.73
C GLN A 134 -36.47 -26.56 -4.74
N ASN A 135 -35.34 -25.88 -4.99
CA ASN A 135 -35.03 -24.58 -4.36
C ASN A 135 -33.88 -23.83 -5.07
N LEU A 136 -33.92 -23.78 -6.40
CA LEU A 136 -32.96 -22.98 -7.19
C LEU A 136 -33.61 -21.93 -8.11
N ALA A 137 -34.90 -21.63 -7.92
CA ALA A 137 -35.63 -20.68 -8.79
C ALA A 137 -36.40 -19.60 -8.04
N GLN A 138 -35.91 -19.11 -6.88
CA GLN A 138 -36.56 -18.00 -6.16
C GLN A 138 -35.65 -16.83 -5.77
N SER A 139 -34.38 -16.79 -6.18
CA SER A 139 -33.45 -15.72 -5.78
C SER A 139 -32.93 -14.85 -6.94
N LEU A 140 -33.77 -14.54 -7.93
CA LEU A 140 -33.44 -13.57 -8.99
C LEU A 140 -34.54 -12.52 -9.26
N GLN A 141 -35.45 -12.29 -8.31
CA GLN A 141 -36.45 -11.21 -8.42
C GLN A 141 -36.18 -9.99 -7.52
N SER A 142 -34.98 -9.83 -6.97
CA SER A 142 -34.62 -8.66 -6.14
C SER A 142 -33.75 -7.61 -6.86
N PHE A 143 -33.81 -7.54 -8.20
CA PHE A 143 -33.05 -6.54 -8.98
C PHE A 143 -33.90 -5.87 -10.08
N PHE A 144 -35.13 -5.49 -9.74
CA PHE A 144 -35.84 -4.39 -10.41
C PHE A 144 -36.22 -3.34 -9.37
#